data_AF-A0A8S9IAM8-F1
#
_entry.id   AF-A0A8S9IAM8-F1
#
_cell.length_a   1.000
_cell.length_b   1.000
_cell.length_c   1.000
_cell.angle_alpha   90.00
_cell.angle_beta   90.00
_cell.angle_gamma   90.00
#
_symmetry.space_group_name_H-M   'P 1'
#
loop_
_entity.id
_entity.type
_entity.pdbx_description
1 polymer ?
#
loop_
_entity_poly.entity_id
_entity_poly.type
_entity_poly.pdbx_seq_one_letter_code
_entity_poly.pdbx_strand_id
1 'polypeptide(L)'
;MRSAGCCLPSLASSAEKEAYAKVAVASSKRLSKELEVTKREGKKDAEKIEALTKDWKRIHQENEALMTQMVAQKARIAALEVERDLDIRCASRVAHRDIATRYREILESLKDKWTSRKKGVSAEIQLHKVIANINLLNELKDGGLTIDAELARLKEMEGDCEDLVASAAVSDLSISELDRPQVSDDSVDQVGGTSVLDDSASTFEVLFVWVVEIRHDLDPYKASLCFRIYHSVSFNFVFACQRNMASRRSNPRDSDRVQTQTGSANAEHIRSGDVSEALT
;
A
#
# COMPACT_ATOMS: atom_id res chain seq x y z
N MET A 1 63.51 47.10 -6.38
CA MET A 1 64.14 48.02 -5.40
C MET A 1 65.41 47.35 -4.89
N ARG A 2 66.58 47.97 -5.08
CA ARG A 2 67.86 47.46 -4.54
C ARG A 2 67.96 47.91 -3.08
N SER A 3 68.17 46.97 -2.16
CA SER A 3 68.35 47.28 -0.74
C SER A 3 69.63 48.12 -0.57
N ALA A 4 69.51 49.26 0.10
CA ALA A 4 70.64 50.13 0.42
C ALA A 4 71.64 49.34 1.29
N GLY A 5 72.85 49.17 0.78
CA GLY A 5 73.91 48.44 1.49
C GLY A 5 74.22 49.11 2.81
N CYS A 6 74.00 48.40 3.92
CA CYS A 6 74.38 48.87 5.24
C CYS A 6 75.92 48.96 5.31
N CYS A 7 76.46 50.17 5.43
CA CYS A 7 77.89 50.37 5.72
C CYS A 7 78.19 49.87 7.13
N LEU A 8 79.19 48.99 7.24
CA LEU A 8 79.67 48.50 8.54
C LEU A 8 80.32 49.65 9.32
N PRO A 9 80.06 49.77 10.65
CA PRO A 9 80.68 50.80 11.47
C PRO A 9 82.21 50.67 11.48
N SER A 10 82.92 51.78 11.29
CA SER A 10 84.38 51.83 11.32
C SER A 10 84.89 51.60 12.74
N LEU A 11 85.53 50.44 12.98
CA LEU A 11 86.08 50.04 14.28
C LEU A 11 87.45 50.70 14.54
N ALA A 12 87.48 52.03 14.59
CA ALA A 12 88.73 52.80 14.67
C ALA A 12 89.31 52.84 16.10
N SER A 13 88.48 52.69 17.14
CA SER A 13 88.93 52.70 18.55
C SER A 13 88.74 51.35 19.26
N SER A 14 89.60 51.07 20.26
CA SER A 14 89.49 49.86 21.09
C SER A 14 88.17 49.78 21.86
N ALA A 15 87.63 50.94 22.27
CA ALA A 15 86.36 51.03 23.00
C ALA A 15 85.16 50.63 22.13
N GLU A 16 85.15 50.98 20.84
CA GLU A 16 84.10 50.57 19.89
C GLU A 16 84.16 49.07 19.61
N LYS A 17 85.37 48.49 19.49
CA LYS A 17 85.56 47.03 19.35
C LYS A 17 85.04 46.28 20.59
N GLU A 18 85.30 46.79 21.79
CA GLU A 18 84.82 46.21 23.04
C GLU A 18 83.29 46.34 23.19
N ALA A 19 82.72 47.49 22.84
CA ALA A 19 81.27 47.70 22.85
C ALA A 19 80.55 46.76 21.86
N TYR A 20 81.08 46.60 20.65
CA TYR A 20 80.56 45.67 19.66
C TYR A 20 80.64 44.22 20.15
N ALA A 21 81.76 43.83 20.76
CA ALA A 21 81.89 42.50 21.36
C ALA A 21 80.85 42.25 22.46
N LYS A 22 80.61 43.22 23.34
CA LYS A 22 79.58 43.12 24.40
C LYS A 22 78.17 42.98 23.83
N VAL A 23 77.83 43.75 22.79
CA VAL A 23 76.53 43.66 22.10
C VAL A 23 76.37 42.34 21.36
N ALA A 24 77.41 41.87 20.66
CA ALA A 24 77.40 40.59 19.96
C ALA A 24 77.20 39.41 20.94
N VAL A 25 77.87 39.43 22.09
CA VAL A 25 77.71 38.43 23.15
C VAL A 25 76.30 38.47 23.74
N ALA A 26 75.75 39.67 24.02
CA ALA A 26 74.40 39.81 24.54
C ALA A 26 73.33 39.33 23.54
N SER A 27 73.50 39.67 22.25
CA SER A 27 72.64 39.21 21.16
C SER A 27 72.69 37.70 20.99
N SER A 28 73.90 37.11 20.98
CA SER A 28 74.09 35.65 20.94
C SER A 28 73.40 34.95 22.12
N LYS A 29 73.53 35.49 23.33
CA LYS A 29 72.86 34.96 24.52
C LYS A 29 71.34 35.07 24.45
N ARG A 30 70.80 36.15 23.88
CA ARG A 30 69.35 36.33 23.66
C ARG A 30 68.83 35.32 22.65
N LEU A 31 69.48 35.24 21.48
CA LEU A 31 69.11 34.31 20.41
C LEU A 31 69.18 32.85 20.87
N SER A 32 70.16 32.49 21.69
CA SER A 32 70.25 31.16 22.30
C SER A 32 69.06 30.85 23.22
N LYS A 33 68.63 31.81 24.06
CA LYS A 33 67.45 31.62 24.90
C LYS A 33 66.16 31.50 24.08
N GLU A 34 66.00 32.34 23.05
CA GLU A 34 64.84 32.29 22.15
C GLU A 34 64.78 30.95 21.40
N LEU A 35 65.91 30.44 20.91
CA LEU A 35 66.02 29.12 20.28
C LEU A 35 65.62 27.98 21.22
N GLU A 36 66.02 28.06 22.49
CA GLU A 36 65.65 27.06 23.50
C GLU A 36 64.17 27.10 23.88
N VAL A 37 63.49 28.25 23.73
CA VAL A 37 62.04 28.36 23.90
C VAL A 37 61.32 27.77 22.68
N THR A 38 61.72 28.14 21.47
CA THR A 38 61.08 27.64 20.24
C THR A 38 61.25 26.13 20.09
N LYS A 39 62.39 25.57 20.52
CA LYS A 39 62.61 24.11 20.55
C LYS A 39 61.66 23.40 21.51
N ARG A 40 61.40 23.97 22.70
CA ARG A 40 60.45 23.40 23.66
C ARG A 40 59.02 23.47 23.14
N GLU A 41 58.64 24.58 22.53
CA GLU A 41 57.30 24.75 21.98
C GLU A 41 57.07 23.83 20.77
N GLY A 42 58.03 23.74 19.86
CA GLY A 42 57.97 22.81 18.72
C GLY A 42 57.85 21.34 19.16
N LYS A 43 58.42 20.97 20.33
CA LYS A 43 58.22 19.63 20.90
C LYS A 43 56.77 19.41 21.37
N LYS A 44 56.17 20.39 22.05
CA LYS A 44 54.76 20.30 22.47
C LYS A 44 53.81 20.25 21.28
N ASP A 45 54.09 21.06 20.25
CA ASP A 45 53.29 21.06 19.02
C ASP A 45 53.38 19.71 18.30
N ALA A 46 54.56 19.10 18.24
CA ALA A 46 54.73 17.76 17.68
C ALA A 46 53.92 16.70 18.45
N GLU A 47 53.96 16.73 19.78
CA GLU A 47 53.16 15.83 20.63
C GLU A 47 51.65 16.03 20.41
N LYS A 48 51.20 17.28 20.27
CA LYS A 48 49.80 17.63 19.99
C LYS A 48 49.35 17.16 18.60
N ILE A 49 50.20 17.31 17.58
CA ILE A 49 49.94 16.82 16.22
C ILE A 49 49.81 15.29 16.21
N GLU A 50 50.68 14.58 16.94
CA GLU A 50 50.61 13.13 17.03
C GLU A 50 49.30 12.66 17.70
N ALA A 51 48.89 13.33 18.79
CA ALA A 51 47.63 13.04 19.46
C ALA A 51 46.42 13.25 18.53
N LEU A 52 46.35 14.41 17.85
CA LEU A 52 45.28 14.70 16.88
C LEU A 52 45.25 13.70 15.72
N THR A 53 46.42 13.25 15.26
CA THR A 53 46.52 12.25 14.20
C THR A 53 45.93 10.90 14.64
N LYS A 54 46.13 10.52 15.90
CA LYS A 54 45.55 9.29 16.48
C LYS A 54 44.03 9.39 16.60
N ASP A 55 43.52 10.52 17.08
CA ASP A 55 42.08 10.74 17.23
C ASP A 55 41.37 10.78 15.87
N TRP A 56 41.97 11.45 14.89
CA TRP A 56 41.45 11.47 13.52
C TRP A 56 41.32 10.06 12.92
N LYS A 57 42.32 9.19 13.13
CA LYS A 57 42.26 7.79 12.67
C LYS A 57 41.13 7.01 13.35
N ARG A 58 40.93 7.20 14.66
CA ARG A 58 39.84 6.56 15.41
C ARG A 58 38.47 6.99 14.86
N ILE A 59 38.25 8.30 14.74
CA ILE A 59 36.98 8.86 14.24
C ILE A 59 36.71 8.38 12.81
N HIS A 60 37.74 8.28 11.97
CA HIS A 60 37.59 7.75 10.62
C HIS A 60 37.09 6.30 10.61
N GLN A 61 37.67 5.43 11.44
CA GLN A 61 37.25 4.03 11.57
C GLN A 61 35.82 3.91 12.14
N GLU A 62 35.48 4.73 13.13
CA GLU A 62 34.12 4.78 13.69
C GLU A 62 33.10 5.22 12.63
N ASN A 63 33.43 6.21 11.82
CA ASN A 63 32.59 6.64 10.70
C ASN A 63 32.40 5.53 9.66
N GLU A 64 33.45 4.77 9.32
CA GLU A 64 33.33 3.62 8.43
C GLU A 64 32.43 2.51 9.00
N ALA A 65 32.55 2.24 10.30
CA ALA A 65 31.69 1.27 10.99
C ALA A 65 30.22 1.73 11.02
N LEU A 66 29.96 3.00 11.30
CA LEU A 66 28.61 3.58 11.28
C LEU A 66 28.00 3.55 9.88
N MET A 67 28.78 3.83 8.84
CA MET A 67 28.33 3.71 7.45
C MET A 67 27.90 2.27 7.13
N THR A 68 28.69 1.29 7.56
CA THR A 68 28.34 -0.13 7.40
C THR A 68 27.06 -0.49 8.14
N GLN A 69 26.90 -0.01 9.37
CA GLN A 69 25.69 -0.23 10.17
C GLN A 69 24.46 0.42 9.51
N MET A 70 24.59 1.64 8.99
CA MET A 70 23.51 2.34 8.29
C MET A 70 23.07 1.56 7.05
N VAL A 71 24.02 1.05 6.24
CA VAL A 71 23.68 0.23 5.07
C VAL A 71 22.95 -1.05 5.48
N ALA A 72 23.42 -1.72 6.54
CA ALA A 72 22.75 -2.91 7.06
C ALA A 72 21.33 -2.60 7.59
N GLN A 73 21.14 -1.47 8.27
CA GLN A 73 19.82 -1.03 8.73
C GLN A 73 18.89 -0.69 7.58
N LYS A 74 19.37 0.00 6.54
CA LYS A 74 18.59 0.27 5.33
C LYS A 74 18.15 -1.02 4.66
N ALA A 75 19.02 -2.02 4.57
CA ALA A 75 18.66 -3.33 4.03
C ALA A 75 17.58 -4.04 4.88
N ARG A 76 17.65 -3.93 6.21
CA ARG A 76 16.61 -4.47 7.12
C ARG A 76 15.26 -3.79 6.93
N ILE A 77 15.24 -2.46 6.78
CA ILE A 77 13.99 -1.71 6.54
C ILE A 77 13.37 -2.16 5.21
N ALA A 78 14.16 -2.22 4.14
CA ALA A 78 13.67 -2.66 2.83
C ALA A 78 13.11 -4.10 2.86
N ALA A 79 13.74 -5.01 3.62
CA ALA A 79 13.24 -6.37 3.78
C ALA A 79 11.87 -6.42 4.49
N LEU A 80 11.71 -5.64 5.57
CA LEU A 80 10.45 -5.56 6.31
C LEU A 80 9.32 -4.92 5.49
N GLU A 81 9.63 -3.95 4.62
CA GLU A 81 8.65 -3.37 3.70
C GLU A 81 8.11 -4.41 2.71
N VAL A 82 9.00 -5.24 2.14
CA VAL A 82 8.59 -6.32 1.23
C VAL A 82 7.73 -7.37 1.94
N GLU A 83 8.09 -7.75 3.16
CA GLU A 83 7.33 -8.73 3.96
C GLU A 83 5.92 -8.22 4.29
N ARG A 84 5.80 -6.99 4.77
CA ARG A 84 4.50 -6.35 5.01
C ARG A 84 3.64 -6.32 3.74
N ASP A 85 4.22 -5.97 2.60
CA ASP A 85 3.48 -5.92 1.33
C ASP A 85 3.02 -7.32 0.89
N LEU A 86 3.81 -8.36 1.19
CA LEU A 86 3.40 -9.75 0.98
C LEU A 86 2.24 -10.16 1.90
N ASP A 87 2.31 -9.82 3.18
CA ASP A 87 1.25 -10.12 4.15
C ASP A 87 -0.08 -9.46 3.76
N ILE A 88 -0.06 -8.19 3.34
CA ILE A 88 -1.24 -7.48 2.85
C ILE A 88 -1.84 -8.20 1.63
N ARG A 89 -1.01 -8.60 0.66
CA ARG A 89 -1.47 -9.34 -0.52
C ARG A 89 -2.05 -10.71 -0.15
N CYS A 90 -1.43 -11.42 0.79
CA CYS A 90 -1.91 -12.72 1.27
C CYS A 90 -3.25 -12.57 1.98
N ALA A 91 -3.39 -11.61 2.89
CA ALA A 91 -4.63 -11.35 3.62
C ALA A 91 -5.78 -10.98 2.67
N SER A 92 -5.52 -10.11 1.69
CA SER A 92 -6.50 -9.76 0.65
C SER A 92 -6.98 -10.98 -0.13
N ARG A 93 -6.05 -11.85 -0.59
CA ARG A 93 -6.42 -13.08 -1.30
C ARG A 93 -7.29 -14.01 -0.45
N VAL A 94 -6.99 -14.13 0.84
CA VAL A 94 -7.79 -14.95 1.77
C VAL A 94 -9.21 -14.38 1.91
N ALA A 95 -9.34 -13.07 2.12
CA ALA A 95 -10.64 -12.40 2.23
C ALA A 95 -11.47 -12.57 0.95
N HIS A 96 -10.87 -12.41 -0.23
CA HIS A 96 -11.56 -12.64 -1.50
C HIS A 96 -12.04 -14.09 -1.67
N ARG A 97 -11.25 -15.07 -1.24
CA ARG A 97 -11.66 -16.49 -1.26
C ARG A 97 -12.81 -16.76 -0.28
N ASP A 98 -12.81 -16.16 0.91
CA ASP A 98 -13.90 -16.29 1.88
C ASP A 98 -15.21 -15.76 1.28
N ILE A 99 -15.18 -14.55 0.71
CA ILE A 99 -16.33 -13.94 0.05
C ILE A 99 -16.84 -14.84 -1.09
N ALA A 100 -15.96 -15.31 -1.97
CA ALA A 100 -16.33 -16.19 -3.08
C ALA A 100 -16.95 -17.51 -2.59
N THR A 101 -16.48 -18.04 -1.46
CA THR A 101 -17.02 -19.26 -0.84
C THR A 101 -18.43 -19.02 -0.33
N ARG A 102 -18.69 -17.92 0.38
CA ARG A 102 -20.04 -17.55 0.84
C ARG A 102 -21.02 -17.38 -0.32
N TYR A 103 -20.61 -16.73 -1.40
CA TYR A 103 -21.45 -16.60 -2.59
C TYR A 103 -21.75 -17.95 -3.24
N ARG A 104 -20.78 -18.87 -3.27
CA ARG A 104 -20.99 -20.23 -3.78
C ARG A 104 -22.06 -20.98 -2.97
N GLU A 105 -22.00 -20.91 -1.64
CA GLU A 105 -22.97 -21.54 -0.75
C GLU A 105 -24.38 -20.98 -0.95
N ILE A 106 -24.50 -19.65 -1.07
CA ILE A 106 -25.76 -18.98 -1.39
C ILE A 106 -26.34 -19.48 -2.71
N LEU A 107 -25.50 -19.58 -3.75
CA LEU A 107 -25.95 -20.04 -5.07
C LEU A 107 -26.38 -21.49 -5.06
N GLU A 108 -25.68 -22.37 -4.34
CA GLU A 108 -26.08 -23.77 -4.23
C GLU A 108 -27.40 -23.93 -3.46
N SER A 109 -27.59 -23.18 -2.35
CA SER A 109 -28.87 -23.14 -1.62
C SER A 109 -30.03 -22.65 -2.50
N LEU A 110 -29.79 -21.61 -3.31
CA LEU A 110 -30.80 -21.09 -4.23
C LEU A 110 -31.16 -22.11 -5.32
N LYS A 111 -30.17 -22.84 -5.82
CA LYS A 111 -30.36 -23.92 -6.79
C LYS A 111 -31.23 -25.04 -6.20
N ASP A 112 -30.94 -25.47 -4.98
CA ASP A 112 -31.75 -26.49 -4.30
C ASP A 112 -33.20 -26.04 -4.13
N LYS A 113 -33.43 -24.81 -3.64
CA LYS A 113 -34.77 -24.21 -3.53
C LYS A 113 -35.49 -24.11 -4.88
N TRP A 114 -34.78 -23.79 -5.95
CA TRP A 114 -35.37 -23.76 -7.29
C TRP A 114 -35.83 -25.14 -7.75
N THR A 115 -35.03 -26.18 -7.47
CA THR A 115 -35.40 -27.55 -7.85
C THR A 115 -36.60 -28.09 -7.06
N SER A 116 -36.70 -27.79 -5.75
CA SER A 116 -37.85 -28.19 -4.94
C SER A 116 -39.13 -27.52 -5.43
N ARG A 117 -39.07 -26.22 -5.75
CA ARG A 117 -40.22 -25.48 -6.30
C ARG A 117 -40.67 -26.02 -7.65
N LYS A 118 -39.73 -26.37 -8.54
CA LYS A 118 -40.07 -26.98 -9.84
C LYS A 118 -40.88 -28.27 -9.66
N LYS A 119 -40.51 -29.10 -8.68
CA LYS A 119 -41.27 -30.30 -8.31
C LYS A 119 -42.64 -29.95 -7.73
N GLY A 120 -42.71 -28.96 -6.84
CA GLY A 120 -43.97 -28.46 -6.27
C GLY A 120 -44.96 -27.98 -7.32
N VAL A 121 -44.53 -27.12 -8.25
CA VAL A 121 -45.38 -26.65 -9.37
C VAL A 121 -45.82 -27.81 -10.25
N SER A 122 -44.95 -28.79 -10.49
CA SER A 122 -45.35 -30.00 -11.23
C SER A 122 -46.41 -30.81 -10.49
N ALA A 123 -46.31 -30.94 -9.15
CA ALA A 123 -47.30 -31.63 -8.32
C ALA A 123 -48.64 -30.86 -8.29
N GLU A 124 -48.60 -29.53 -8.21
CA GLU A 124 -49.77 -28.66 -8.25
C GLU A 124 -50.54 -28.80 -9.57
N ILE A 125 -49.83 -28.87 -10.70
CA ILE A 125 -50.46 -29.12 -12.00
C ILE A 125 -51.11 -30.51 -12.04
N GLN A 126 -50.45 -31.54 -11.48
CA GLN A 126 -51.04 -32.87 -11.40
C GLN A 126 -52.28 -32.88 -10.49
N LEU A 127 -52.23 -32.23 -9.33
CA LEU A 127 -53.35 -32.10 -8.41
C LEU A 127 -54.57 -31.51 -9.11
N HIS A 128 -54.41 -30.37 -9.77
CA HIS A 128 -55.50 -29.73 -10.51
C HIS A 128 -56.12 -30.65 -11.58
N LYS A 129 -55.30 -31.46 -12.26
CA LYS A 129 -55.79 -32.46 -13.23
C LYS A 129 -56.58 -33.58 -12.56
N VAL A 130 -56.11 -34.09 -11.43
CA VAL A 130 -56.78 -35.15 -10.67
C VAL A 130 -58.13 -34.65 -10.13
N ILE A 131 -58.16 -33.45 -9.55
CA ILE A 131 -59.40 -32.79 -9.09
C ILE A 131 -60.40 -32.65 -10.25
N ALA A 132 -59.95 -32.14 -11.41
CA ALA A 132 -60.82 -32.00 -12.58
C ALA A 132 -61.38 -33.36 -13.05
N ASN A 133 -60.55 -34.41 -13.07
CA ASN A 133 -60.99 -35.76 -13.43
C ASN A 133 -62.00 -36.34 -12.42
N ILE A 134 -61.79 -36.14 -11.12
CA ILE A 134 -62.73 -36.56 -10.07
C ILE A 134 -64.08 -35.86 -10.27
N ASN A 135 -64.07 -34.54 -10.54
CA ASN A 135 -65.30 -33.77 -10.79
C ASN A 135 -66.06 -34.30 -12.01
N LEU A 136 -65.38 -34.55 -13.13
CA LEU A 136 -65.99 -35.13 -14.33
C LEU A 136 -66.58 -36.53 -14.06
N LEU A 137 -65.87 -37.39 -13.31
CA LEU A 137 -66.39 -38.71 -12.95
C LEU A 137 -67.60 -38.63 -12.03
N ASN A 138 -67.64 -37.67 -11.11
CA ASN A 138 -68.81 -37.41 -10.27
C ASN A 138 -70.03 -37.00 -11.11
N GLU A 139 -69.83 -36.20 -12.17
CA GLU A 139 -70.90 -35.82 -13.11
C GLU A 139 -71.41 -37.01 -13.96
N LEU A 140 -70.54 -37.99 -14.28
CA LEU A 140 -70.89 -39.16 -15.09
C LEU A 140 -71.48 -40.33 -14.27
N LYS A 141 -71.41 -40.27 -12.94
CA LYS A 141 -71.74 -41.40 -12.03
C LYS A 141 -73.24 -41.76 -12.01
N ASP A 142 -74.11 -40.97 -12.63
CA ASP A 142 -75.54 -41.27 -12.79
C ASP A 142 -75.84 -42.48 -13.71
N GLY A 143 -74.82 -43.08 -14.35
CA GLY A 143 -74.95 -44.18 -15.32
C GLY A 143 -74.64 -45.62 -14.84
N GLY A 144 -74.25 -45.84 -13.57
CA GLY A 144 -74.19 -47.17 -12.94
C GLY A 144 -73.26 -48.22 -13.58
N LEU A 145 -71.93 -48.12 -13.41
CA LEU A 145 -71.01 -49.23 -13.07
C LEU A 145 -69.54 -48.76 -13.04
N THR A 146 -68.68 -49.46 -12.27
CA THR A 146 -67.19 -49.42 -12.25
C THR A 146 -66.46 -48.12 -11.91
N ILE A 147 -67.14 -46.98 -11.88
CA ILE A 147 -66.57 -45.65 -11.58
C ILE A 147 -65.99 -45.56 -10.15
N ASP A 148 -66.55 -46.31 -9.19
CA ASP A 148 -66.16 -46.24 -7.78
C ASP A 148 -64.71 -46.66 -7.50
N ALA A 149 -64.20 -47.67 -8.22
CA ALA A 149 -62.84 -48.16 -8.04
C ALA A 149 -61.81 -47.15 -8.55
N GLU A 150 -62.05 -46.55 -9.73
CA GLU A 150 -61.19 -45.49 -10.26
C GLU A 150 -61.28 -44.21 -9.44
N LEU A 151 -62.46 -43.89 -8.89
CA LEU A 151 -62.63 -42.75 -8.00
C LEU A 151 -61.82 -42.91 -6.71
N ALA A 152 -61.79 -44.11 -6.12
CA ALA A 152 -60.93 -44.41 -4.97
C ALA A 152 -59.44 -44.23 -5.31
N ARG A 153 -58.99 -44.76 -6.46
CA ARG A 153 -57.60 -44.61 -6.92
C ARG A 153 -57.21 -43.15 -7.20
N LEU A 154 -58.13 -42.36 -7.76
CA LEU A 154 -57.91 -40.93 -8.00
C LEU A 154 -57.84 -40.13 -6.69
N LYS A 155 -58.66 -40.46 -5.68
CA LYS A 155 -58.60 -39.83 -4.35
C LYS A 155 -57.31 -40.12 -3.60
N GLU A 156 -56.75 -41.33 -3.75
CA GLU A 156 -55.43 -41.65 -3.21
C GLU A 156 -54.35 -40.76 -3.85
N MET A 157 -54.35 -40.65 -5.18
CA MET A 157 -53.41 -39.79 -5.91
C MET A 157 -53.61 -38.29 -5.67
N GLU A 158 -54.85 -37.84 -5.39
CA GLU A 158 -55.16 -36.48 -4.94
C GLU A 158 -54.41 -36.17 -3.64
N GLY A 159 -54.53 -37.05 -2.63
CA GLY A 159 -53.80 -36.93 -1.36
C GLY A 159 -52.28 -36.89 -1.53
N ASP A 160 -51.72 -37.80 -2.35
CA ASP A 160 -50.28 -37.80 -2.64
C ASP A 160 -49.80 -36.48 -3.27
N CYS A 161 -50.61 -35.89 -4.16
CA CYS A 161 -50.28 -34.62 -4.79
C CYS A 161 -50.43 -33.45 -3.81
N GLU A 162 -51.46 -33.46 -2.95
CA GLU A 162 -51.66 -32.47 -1.88
C GLU A 162 -50.47 -32.43 -0.92
N ASP A 163 -49.98 -33.58 -0.47
CA ASP A 163 -48.83 -33.68 0.43
C ASP A 163 -47.55 -33.10 -0.20
N LEU A 164 -47.33 -33.36 -1.50
CA LEU A 164 -46.20 -32.81 -2.25
C LEU A 164 -46.31 -31.29 -2.44
N VAL A 165 -47.52 -30.78 -2.67
CA VAL A 165 -47.79 -29.33 -2.78
C VAL A 165 -47.59 -28.64 -1.43
N ALA A 166 -48.12 -29.21 -0.35
CA ALA A 166 -47.97 -28.69 1.01
C ALA A 166 -46.49 -28.62 1.43
N SER A 167 -45.70 -29.65 1.11
CA SER A 167 -44.25 -29.67 1.37
C SER A 167 -43.49 -28.57 0.62
N ALA A 168 -43.97 -28.17 -0.57
CA ALA A 168 -43.36 -27.12 -1.37
C ALA A 168 -43.79 -25.70 -0.94
N ALA A 169 -45.01 -25.55 -0.41
CA ALA A 169 -45.58 -24.27 0.01
C ALA A 169 -44.84 -23.62 1.20
N VAL A 170 -44.16 -24.43 2.02
CA VAL A 170 -43.41 -23.93 3.20
C VAL A 170 -42.13 -23.17 2.83
N SER A 171 -41.67 -23.25 1.57
CA SER A 171 -40.46 -22.54 1.10
C SER A 171 -40.77 -21.14 0.58
N ASP A 172 -41.17 -20.21 1.45
CA ASP A 172 -41.33 -18.82 1.08
C ASP A 172 -39.97 -18.19 0.72
N LEU A 173 -39.82 -17.76 -0.53
CA LEU A 173 -38.61 -17.12 -1.07
C LEU A 173 -38.48 -15.66 -0.60
N SER A 174 -38.56 -15.41 0.70
CA SER A 174 -38.23 -14.11 1.25
C SER A 174 -36.72 -13.87 1.14
N ILE A 175 -36.34 -13.07 0.15
CA ILE A 175 -34.94 -12.63 -0.09
C ILE A 175 -34.33 -11.95 1.15
N SER A 176 -35.17 -11.47 2.08
CA SER A 176 -34.78 -10.87 3.35
C SER A 176 -34.17 -11.85 4.36
N GLU A 177 -34.34 -13.16 4.18
CA GLU A 177 -33.82 -14.19 5.11
C GLU A 177 -32.51 -14.82 4.64
N LEU A 178 -31.97 -14.37 3.51
CA LEU A 178 -30.67 -14.82 3.03
C LEU A 178 -29.58 -13.99 3.75
N ASP A 179 -28.73 -14.66 4.53
CA ASP A 179 -27.54 -14.06 5.15
C ASP A 179 -26.60 -13.53 4.07
N ARG A 180 -26.81 -12.28 3.69
CA ARG A 180 -25.94 -11.58 2.76
C ARG A 180 -24.61 -11.34 3.47
N PRO A 181 -23.47 -11.65 2.83
CA PRO A 181 -22.19 -11.27 3.38
C PRO A 181 -22.17 -9.76 3.60
N GLN A 182 -22.04 -9.32 4.85
CA GLN A 182 -21.88 -7.92 5.18
C GLN A 182 -20.48 -7.51 4.75
N VAL A 183 -20.37 -6.86 3.60
CA VAL A 183 -19.14 -6.18 3.18
C VAL A 183 -19.12 -4.87 3.97
N SER A 184 -18.27 -4.78 4.99
CA SER A 184 -18.05 -3.52 5.72
C SER A 184 -17.30 -2.56 4.80
N ASP A 185 -17.92 -1.41 4.52
CA ASP A 185 -17.36 -0.33 3.69
C ASP A 185 -16.29 0.52 4.43
N ASP A 186 -15.96 0.19 5.69
CA ASP A 186 -15.22 1.06 6.61
C ASP A 186 -13.68 0.94 6.55
N SER A 187 -13.07 0.54 5.42
CA SER A 187 -11.60 0.40 5.33
C SER A 187 -10.93 1.11 4.15
N VAL A 188 -11.46 2.27 3.73
CA VAL A 188 -10.70 3.20 2.88
C VAL A 188 -9.94 4.19 3.76
N ASP A 189 -8.84 3.72 4.36
CA ASP A 189 -7.74 4.61 4.71
C ASP A 189 -6.75 4.66 3.54
N GLN A 190 -6.51 5.89 3.10
CA GLN A 190 -5.65 6.22 1.96
C GLN A 190 -4.20 5.80 2.23
N VAL A 191 -3.78 4.67 1.68
CA VAL A 191 -2.37 4.41 1.39
C VAL A 191 -2.25 3.98 -0.07
N GLY A 192 -1.57 4.84 -0.84
CA GLY A 192 -1.37 4.68 -2.27
C GLY A 192 -0.61 3.40 -2.61
N GLY A 193 -1.36 2.35 -2.95
CA GLY A 193 -0.85 1.13 -3.54
C GLY A 193 -1.33 1.00 -4.98
N THR A 194 -0.40 1.08 -5.92
CA THR A 194 -0.60 0.70 -7.33
C THR A 194 -0.73 -0.82 -7.41
N SER A 195 -1.93 -1.32 -7.65
CA SER A 195 -2.14 -2.71 -8.06
C SER A 195 -2.29 -2.78 -9.58
N VAL A 196 -1.32 -3.43 -10.21
CA VAL A 196 -1.30 -3.80 -11.62
C VAL A 196 -2.49 -4.73 -11.92
N LEU A 197 -3.12 -4.47 -13.06
CA LEU A 197 -4.31 -5.12 -13.63
C LEU A 197 -3.98 -6.50 -14.23
N ASP A 198 -3.80 -7.53 -13.41
CA ASP A 198 -3.74 -8.91 -13.94
C ASP A 198 -4.94 -9.79 -13.52
N ASP A 199 -5.63 -9.50 -12.42
CA ASP A 199 -6.71 -10.39 -11.92
C ASP A 199 -8.13 -10.06 -12.41
N SER A 200 -8.32 -8.99 -13.19
CA SER A 200 -9.61 -8.71 -13.84
C SER A 200 -9.95 -9.68 -14.97
N ALA A 201 -8.98 -10.44 -15.48
CA ALA A 201 -9.23 -11.46 -16.50
C ALA A 201 -9.86 -12.74 -15.89
N SER A 202 -9.43 -13.14 -14.69
CA SER A 202 -9.87 -14.40 -14.06
C SER A 202 -11.32 -14.34 -13.57
N THR A 203 -11.77 -13.20 -13.04
CA THR A 203 -13.17 -13.00 -12.63
C THR A 203 -14.12 -12.91 -13.83
N PHE A 204 -13.64 -12.45 -14.98
CA PHE A 204 -14.41 -12.41 -16.23
C PHE A 204 -14.63 -13.81 -16.83
N GLU A 205 -13.62 -14.69 -16.80
CA GLU A 205 -13.75 -16.03 -17.36
C GLU A 205 -14.73 -16.91 -16.58
N VAL A 206 -14.75 -16.83 -15.25
CA VAL A 206 -15.68 -17.61 -14.41
C VAL A 206 -17.14 -17.16 -14.63
N LEU A 207 -17.36 -15.86 -14.77
CA LEU A 207 -18.68 -15.30 -15.11
C LEU A 207 -19.11 -15.69 -16.53
N PHE A 208 -18.17 -15.74 -17.48
CA PHE A 208 -18.45 -16.12 -18.87
C PHE A 208 -18.83 -17.60 -19.00
N VAL A 209 -18.12 -18.51 -18.32
CA VAL A 209 -18.45 -19.94 -18.30
C VAL A 209 -19.83 -20.18 -17.69
N TRP A 210 -20.16 -19.51 -16.58
CA TRP A 210 -21.47 -19.64 -15.92
C TRP A 210 -22.63 -19.15 -16.80
N VAL A 211 -22.43 -18.06 -17.57
CA VAL A 211 -23.45 -17.54 -18.50
C VAL A 211 -23.63 -18.45 -19.72
N VAL A 212 -22.57 -19.10 -20.20
CA VAL A 212 -22.65 -20.07 -21.32
C VAL A 212 -23.32 -21.37 -20.89
N GLU A 213 -23.08 -21.85 -19.68
CA GLU A 213 -23.65 -23.11 -19.17
C GLU A 213 -25.14 -22.97 -18.82
N ILE A 214 -25.56 -21.80 -18.35
CA ILE A 214 -26.97 -21.42 -18.16
C ILE A 214 -27.75 -21.37 -19.50
N ARG A 215 -27.10 -21.04 -20.63
CA ARG A 215 -27.78 -20.92 -21.92
C ARG A 215 -28.32 -22.24 -22.50
N HIS A 216 -27.83 -23.39 -22.05
CA HIS A 216 -28.22 -24.67 -22.64
C HIS A 216 -29.62 -25.16 -22.22
N ASP A 217 -30.19 -24.64 -21.12
CA ASP A 217 -31.46 -25.13 -20.54
C ASP A 217 -32.57 -24.05 -20.42
N LEU A 218 -32.38 -22.85 -20.97
CA LEU A 218 -33.27 -21.71 -20.74
C LEU A 218 -34.05 -21.27 -21.98
N ASP A 219 -35.37 -21.10 -21.79
CA ASP A 219 -36.30 -20.47 -22.73
C ASP A 219 -35.73 -19.10 -23.23
N PRO A 220 -35.84 -18.78 -24.54
CA PRO A 220 -35.36 -17.53 -25.13
C PRO A 220 -35.70 -16.24 -24.35
N TYR A 221 -36.84 -16.18 -23.64
CA TYR A 221 -37.17 -15.02 -22.79
C TYR A 221 -36.23 -14.87 -21.58
N LYS A 222 -35.85 -15.97 -20.94
CA LYS A 222 -34.95 -15.96 -19.77
C LYS A 222 -33.49 -15.79 -20.19
N ALA A 223 -33.11 -16.30 -21.36
CA ALA A 223 -31.80 -16.05 -21.95
C ALA A 223 -31.57 -14.55 -22.22
N SER A 224 -32.61 -13.84 -22.68
CA SER A 224 -32.57 -12.38 -22.88
C SER A 224 -32.41 -11.59 -21.58
N LEU A 225 -33.09 -12.00 -20.50
CA LEU A 225 -32.96 -11.35 -19.20
C LEU A 225 -31.56 -11.57 -18.60
N CYS A 226 -31.01 -12.78 -18.70
CA CYS A 226 -29.64 -13.08 -18.28
C CYS A 226 -28.62 -12.24 -19.07
N PHE A 227 -28.83 -12.07 -20.38
CA PHE A 227 -27.97 -11.23 -21.21
C PHE A 227 -28.02 -9.74 -20.82
N ARG A 228 -29.20 -9.21 -20.50
CA ARG A 228 -29.35 -7.81 -20.02
C ARG A 228 -28.70 -7.60 -18.66
N ILE A 229 -28.84 -8.55 -17.73
CA ILE A 229 -28.20 -8.49 -16.41
C ILE A 229 -26.68 -8.56 -16.57
N TYR A 230 -26.17 -9.52 -17.34
CA TYR A 230 -24.75 -9.66 -17.62
C TYR A 230 -24.15 -8.39 -18.25
N HIS A 231 -24.83 -7.83 -19.25
CA HIS A 231 -24.38 -6.61 -19.91
C HIS A 231 -24.43 -5.39 -18.97
N SER A 232 -25.43 -5.29 -18.10
CA SER A 232 -25.52 -4.21 -17.11
C SER A 232 -24.41 -4.31 -16.06
N VAL A 233 -24.12 -5.50 -15.54
CA VAL A 233 -23.04 -5.73 -14.57
C VAL A 233 -21.67 -5.47 -15.21
N SER A 234 -21.46 -5.98 -16.44
CA SER A 234 -20.21 -5.79 -17.19
C SER A 234 -19.96 -4.32 -17.53
N PHE A 235 -21.00 -3.59 -17.95
CA PHE A 235 -20.89 -2.17 -18.30
C PHE A 235 -20.60 -1.30 -17.07
N ASN A 236 -21.25 -1.58 -15.94
CA ASN A 236 -20.97 -0.89 -14.68
C ASN A 236 -19.55 -1.17 -14.16
N PHE A 237 -19.06 -2.40 -14.32
CA PHE A 237 -17.69 -2.76 -13.95
C PHE A 237 -16.66 -2.02 -14.83
N VAL A 238 -16.82 -2.03 -16.15
CA VAL A 238 -15.93 -1.30 -17.08
C VAL A 238 -15.95 0.20 -16.79
N PHE A 239 -17.13 0.77 -16.50
CA PHE A 239 -17.25 2.19 -16.16
C PHE A 239 -16.61 2.54 -14.81
N ALA A 240 -16.72 1.66 -13.81
CA ALA A 240 -16.04 1.81 -12.52
C ALA A 240 -14.50 1.75 -12.68
N CYS A 241 -14.00 0.81 -13.49
CA CYS A 241 -12.57 0.72 -13.83
C CYS A 241 -12.09 1.98 -14.58
N GLN A 242 -12.84 2.47 -15.58
CA GLN A 242 -12.48 3.68 -16.32
C GLN A 242 -12.51 4.94 -15.44
N ARG A 243 -13.48 5.07 -14.54
CA ARG A 243 -13.57 6.20 -13.61
C ARG A 243 -12.42 6.20 -12.60
N ASN A 244 -12.00 5.03 -12.13
CA ASN A 244 -10.81 4.89 -11.28
C ASN A 244 -9.52 5.30 -12.04
N MET A 245 -9.40 4.93 -13.32
CA MET A 245 -8.28 5.35 -14.17
C MET A 245 -8.28 6.85 -14.49
N ALA A 246 -9.44 7.46 -14.73
CA ALA A 246 -9.54 8.91 -15.00
C ALA A 246 -9.25 9.75 -13.76
N SER A 247 -9.68 9.30 -12.58
CA SER A 247 -9.40 9.98 -11.29
C SER A 247 -7.91 9.99 -10.94
N ARG A 248 -7.11 9.06 -11.48
CA ARG A 248 -5.65 9.02 -11.30
C ARG A 248 -4.89 9.94 -12.26
N ARG A 249 -5.52 10.43 -13.34
CA ARG A 249 -4.88 11.32 -14.32
C ARG A 249 -4.97 12.81 -13.98
N SER A 250 -5.74 13.19 -12.96
CA SER A 250 -6.02 14.61 -12.64
C SER A 250 -5.32 15.16 -11.38
N ASN A 251 -4.25 14.53 -10.88
CA ASN A 251 -3.41 15.12 -9.84
C ASN A 251 -2.05 15.59 -10.39
N PRO A 252 -1.91 16.85 -10.83
CA PRO A 252 -0.61 17.47 -11.02
C PRO A 252 -0.24 18.23 -9.75
N ARG A 253 0.29 17.55 -8.72
CA ARG A 253 0.93 18.22 -7.58
C ARG A 253 1.96 17.33 -6.90
N ASP A 254 3.18 17.49 -7.39
CA ASP A 254 4.46 17.54 -6.68
C ASP A 254 5.47 18.07 -7.73
N SER A 255 5.30 19.30 -8.24
CA SER A 255 5.75 20.58 -7.66
C SER A 255 7.08 20.49 -6.91
N ASP A 256 8.15 20.64 -7.67
CA ASP A 256 9.37 21.32 -7.26
C ASP A 256 9.09 22.43 -6.24
N ARG A 257 9.59 22.25 -5.02
CA ARG A 257 9.72 23.32 -4.03
C ARG A 257 11.16 23.38 -3.52
N VAL A 258 12.07 23.66 -4.45
CA VAL A 258 13.33 24.35 -4.13
C VAL A 258 13.03 25.84 -4.22
N GLN A 259 12.57 26.42 -3.11
CA GLN A 259 12.44 27.87 -2.96
C GLN A 259 13.57 28.36 -2.08
N THR A 260 14.63 28.82 -2.74
CA THR A 260 15.64 29.71 -2.15
C THR A 260 14.95 30.98 -1.65
N GLN A 261 14.88 31.17 -0.34
CA GLN A 261 14.59 32.48 0.23
C GLN A 261 15.22 32.60 1.63
N THR A 262 16.44 33.12 1.65
CA THR A 262 17.00 33.79 2.84
C THR A 262 17.39 35.18 2.38
N GLY A 263 16.43 36.11 2.45
CA GLY A 263 16.63 37.52 2.17
C GLY A 263 16.53 38.31 3.48
N SER A 264 17.60 39.06 3.75
CA SER A 264 17.64 40.38 4.40
C SER A 264 16.78 40.64 5.65
N ALA A 265 17.46 40.95 6.76
CA ALA A 265 17.55 42.29 7.35
C ALA A 265 17.64 42.19 8.88
N ASN A 266 18.82 42.51 9.42
CA ASN A 266 18.91 43.19 10.71
C ASN A 266 20.21 43.99 10.71
N ALA A 267 20.05 45.29 10.45
CA ALA A 267 21.05 46.30 10.67
C ALA A 267 20.69 47.00 11.98
N GLU A 268 21.53 46.88 13.01
CA GLU A 268 21.60 47.83 14.12
C GLU A 268 22.99 47.76 14.80
N HIS A 269 23.79 48.78 14.50
CA HIS A 269 24.72 49.53 15.35
C HIS A 269 25.27 48.93 16.67
N ILE A 270 26.59 48.69 16.74
CA ILE A 270 27.52 49.03 17.86
C ILE A 270 28.94 49.19 17.23
N ARG A 271 29.46 50.39 16.94
CA ARG A 271 30.27 51.29 17.80
C ARG A 271 31.56 50.70 18.41
N SER A 272 32.70 50.95 17.76
CA SER A 272 33.99 51.39 18.36
C SER A 272 34.91 51.72 17.17
N GLY A 273 35.38 52.94 16.97
CA GLY A 273 36.14 53.73 17.93
C GLY A 273 37.61 53.67 17.49
N ASP A 274 38.12 54.83 17.06
CA ASP A 274 39.39 55.15 16.41
C ASP A 274 40.69 54.63 17.07
N VAL A 275 41.80 55.03 16.43
CA VAL A 275 43.19 55.19 16.94
C VAL A 275 44.08 54.01 16.50
N SER A 276 45.16 54.13 15.72
CA SER A 276 46.02 55.23 15.26
C SER A 276 46.97 54.59 14.22
N GLU A 277 47.22 55.21 13.07
CA GLU A 277 48.29 56.19 12.82
C GLU A 277 49.71 55.60 12.73
N ALA A 278 50.44 56.16 11.76
CA ALA A 278 51.89 56.26 11.62
C ALA A 278 52.70 55.05 11.10
N LEU A 279 53.16 55.25 9.85
CA LEU A 279 54.58 55.21 9.43
C LEU A 279 55.35 53.94 9.87
N THR A 280 55.79 53.08 8.95
CA THR A 280 56.86 53.36 7.97
C THR A 280 56.88 52.24 6.94
#